data_AF-K9PUS2-F1
#
_entry.id   AF-K9PUS2-F1
#
_cell.length_a   1.000
_cell.length_b   1.000
_cell.length_c   1.000
_cell.angle_alpha   90.00
_cell.angle_beta   90.00
_cell.angle_gamma   90.00
#
_symmetry.space_group_name_H-M   'P 1'
#
loop_
_entity.id
_entity.type
_entity.pdbx_description
1 polymer ?
#
loop_
_entity_poly.entity_id
_entity_poly.type
_entity_poly.pdbx_seq_one_letter_code
_entity_poly.pdbx_strand_id
1 'polypeptide(L)'
;MSQPIAVVCGFLGGTILSVQGGYRVLEHPRPDKVFPRISEARWFLAVRWCDRLAEPAAILTHDGQFSFQNQAVLYDAADFLLPIERTEIFQYSSQLNLGESATYTVTVTGDRPALQVQLMPLEIDPRYGRVTLVWQMTQTAAIA
;
A
#
# COMPACT_ATOMS: atom_id res chain seq x y z
N MET A 1 3.43 32.88 -15.48
CA MET A 1 4.25 32.08 -16.41
C MET A 1 3.98 30.62 -16.11
N SER A 2 3.39 29.88 -17.05
CA SER A 2 3.11 28.45 -16.93
C SER A 2 4.40 27.66 -17.17
N GLN A 3 4.83 26.87 -16.20
CA GLN A 3 5.99 26.01 -16.37
C GLN A 3 5.62 24.79 -17.23
N PRO A 4 6.45 24.39 -18.21
CA PRO A 4 6.15 23.24 -19.04
C PRO A 4 6.19 21.97 -18.19
N ILE A 5 5.09 21.22 -18.19
CA ILE A 5 5.00 19.89 -17.58
C ILE A 5 5.67 18.91 -18.54
N ALA A 6 6.75 18.28 -18.08
CA ALA A 6 7.54 17.38 -18.93
C ALA A 6 6.92 15.97 -19.02
N VAL A 7 6.32 15.49 -17.93
CA VAL A 7 5.74 14.14 -17.83
C VAL A 7 4.58 14.14 -16.83
N VAL A 8 3.51 13.42 -17.17
CA VAL A 8 2.40 13.08 -16.27
C VAL A 8 2.31 11.57 -16.15
N CYS A 9 2.27 11.03 -14.93
CA CYS A 9 2.01 9.61 -14.72
C CYS A 9 0.99 9.38 -13.60
N GLY A 10 0.12 8.38 -13.79
CA GLY A 10 -0.82 7.92 -12.78
C GLY A 10 -0.20 6.84 -11.89
N PHE A 11 -0.48 6.87 -10.59
CA PHE A 11 -0.07 5.85 -9.63
C PHE A 11 -1.11 5.74 -8.50
N LEU A 12 -1.69 4.55 -8.30
CA LEU A 12 -2.74 4.30 -7.28
C LEU A 12 -3.87 5.34 -7.30
N GLY A 13 -4.36 5.68 -8.49
CA GLY A 13 -5.42 6.69 -8.68
C GLY A 13 -5.01 8.13 -8.37
N GLY A 14 -3.72 8.39 -8.10
CA GLY A 14 -3.15 9.74 -7.99
C GLY A 14 -2.33 10.14 -9.21
N THR A 15 -2.07 11.43 -9.35
CA THR A 15 -1.40 12.04 -10.50
C THR A 15 -0.09 12.68 -10.08
N ILE A 16 1.01 12.25 -10.69
CA ILE A 16 2.34 12.81 -10.48
C ILE A 16 2.74 13.63 -11.71
N LEU A 17 3.14 14.88 -11.47
CA LEU A 17 3.63 15.82 -12.48
C LEU A 17 5.13 16.04 -12.31
N SER A 18 5.90 15.93 -13.38
CA SER A 18 7.27 16.41 -13.43
C SER A 18 7.27 17.94 -13.56
N VAL A 19 7.95 18.62 -12.65
CA VAL A 19 8.09 20.08 -12.62
C VAL A 19 9.55 20.48 -12.44
N GLN A 20 9.86 21.79 -12.54
CA GLN A 20 11.21 22.26 -12.26
C GLN A 20 11.60 21.89 -10.82
N GLY A 21 12.73 21.19 -10.67
CA GLY A 21 13.27 20.78 -9.37
C GLY A 21 12.70 19.49 -8.78
N GLY A 22 11.78 18.79 -9.45
CA GLY A 22 11.31 17.47 -9.00
C GLY A 22 9.91 17.10 -9.46
N TYR A 23 9.12 16.58 -8.53
CA TYR A 23 7.82 15.96 -8.78
C TYR A 23 6.75 16.51 -7.84
N ARG A 24 5.58 16.86 -8.38
CA ARG A 24 4.40 17.26 -7.59
C ARG A 24 3.35 16.18 -7.69
N VAL A 25 2.65 15.94 -6.59
CA VAL A 25 1.47 15.09 -6.55
C VAL A 25 0.26 16.01 -6.50
N LEU A 26 -0.64 15.92 -7.49
CA LEU A 26 -1.77 16.85 -7.60
C LEU A 26 -2.69 16.79 -6.39
N GLU A 27 -2.89 15.59 -5.85
CA GLU A 27 -3.81 15.38 -4.76
C GLU A 27 -3.15 15.60 -3.39
N HIS A 28 -1.91 16.10 -3.34
CA HIS A 28 -1.22 16.42 -2.09
C HIS A 28 -1.89 17.62 -1.39
N PRO A 29 -2.14 17.57 -0.06
CA PRO A 29 -2.83 18.66 0.66
C PRO A 29 -2.13 20.02 0.58
N ARG A 30 -0.81 20.00 0.41
CA ARG A 30 -0.01 21.19 0.09
C ARG A 30 0.31 21.17 -1.41
N PRO A 31 -0.42 21.91 -2.26
CA PRO A 31 -0.29 21.79 -3.71
C PRO A 31 1.11 22.17 -4.21
N ASP A 32 1.83 23.05 -3.51
CA ASP A 32 3.17 23.51 -3.89
C ASP A 32 4.30 22.62 -3.39
N LYS A 33 3.99 21.51 -2.69
CA LYS A 33 5.01 20.57 -2.24
C LYS A 33 5.65 19.89 -3.44
N VAL A 34 6.96 20.08 -3.60
CA VAL A 34 7.80 19.36 -4.56
C VAL A 34 8.58 18.27 -3.84
N PHE A 35 8.47 17.05 -4.35
CA PHE A 35 9.30 15.91 -3.99
C PHE A 35 10.53 15.88 -4.90
N PRO A 36 11.76 15.78 -4.36
CA PRO A 36 12.98 15.72 -5.17
C PRO A 36 13.06 14.46 -6.06
N ARG A 37 12.34 13.39 -5.73
CA ARG A 37 12.38 12.10 -6.45
C ARG A 37 10.98 11.58 -6.73
N ILE A 38 10.81 10.90 -7.87
CA ILE A 38 9.53 10.28 -8.24
C ILE A 38 9.14 9.17 -7.25
N SER A 39 10.12 8.49 -6.66
CA SER A 39 9.90 7.47 -5.65
C SER A 39 9.29 8.01 -4.36
N GLU A 40 9.68 9.21 -3.93
CA GLU A 40 9.06 9.85 -2.77
C GLU A 40 7.61 10.25 -3.05
N ALA A 41 7.31 10.69 -4.28
CA ALA A 41 5.94 10.97 -4.71
C ALA A 41 5.08 9.69 -4.78
N ARG A 42 5.62 8.59 -5.30
CA ARG A 42 4.97 7.26 -5.30
C ARG A 42 4.76 6.73 -3.89
N TRP A 43 5.77 6.86 -3.02
CA TRP A 43 5.68 6.46 -1.61
C TRP A 43 4.55 7.20 -0.90
N PHE A 44 4.48 8.53 -1.08
CA PHE A 44 3.38 9.33 -0.56
C PHE A 44 2.01 8.82 -1.02
N LEU A 45 1.86 8.52 -2.31
CA LEU A 45 0.61 8.00 -2.85
C LEU A 45 0.27 6.60 -2.32
N ALA A 46 1.25 5.71 -2.14
CA ALA A 46 1.04 4.39 -1.54
C ALA A 46 0.55 4.50 -0.09
N VAL A 47 1.21 5.33 0.72
CA VAL A 47 0.82 5.60 2.12
C VAL A 47 -0.60 6.17 2.17
N ARG A 48 -0.90 7.16 1.31
CA ARG A 48 -2.22 7.77 1.28
C ARG A 48 -3.31 6.81 0.81
N TRP A 49 -3.00 5.93 -0.13
CA TRP A 49 -3.96 4.93 -0.60
C TRP A 49 -4.28 3.94 0.51
N CYS A 50 -3.27 3.48 1.26
CA CYS A 50 -3.45 2.71 2.48
C CYS A 50 -4.34 3.42 3.51
N ASP A 51 -4.12 4.72 3.73
CA ASP A 51 -4.86 5.52 4.71
C ASP A 51 -6.33 5.79 4.32
N ARG A 52 -6.67 5.64 3.03
CA ARG A 52 -8.05 5.78 2.52
C ARG A 52 -8.90 4.53 2.73
N LEU A 53 -8.29 3.38 3.00
CA LEU A 53 -9.02 2.14 3.26
C LEU A 53 -9.68 2.22 4.64
N ALA A 54 -10.94 1.82 4.71
CA ALA A 54 -11.69 1.77 5.96
C ALA A 54 -11.25 0.56 6.80
N GLU A 55 -10.85 -0.51 6.12
CA GLU A 55 -10.33 -1.74 6.71
C GLU A 55 -8.88 -1.57 7.17
N PRO A 56 -8.44 -2.36 8.16
CA PRO A 56 -7.04 -2.46 8.52
C PRO A 56 -6.15 -2.72 7.29
N ALA A 57 -5.18 -1.84 7.07
CA ALA A 57 -4.29 -1.89 5.92
C ALA A 57 -2.85 -1.48 6.29
N ALA A 58 -1.89 -2.06 5.59
CA ALA A 58 -0.47 -1.80 5.79
C ALA A 58 0.36 -1.98 4.52
N ILE A 59 1.56 -1.41 4.53
CA ILE A 59 2.57 -1.62 3.49
C ILE A 59 3.61 -2.59 4.03
N LEU A 60 3.67 -3.78 3.43
CA LEU A 60 4.61 -4.85 3.73
C LEU A 60 5.86 -4.74 2.84
N THR A 61 7.03 -4.73 3.46
CA THR A 61 8.32 -4.73 2.79
C THR A 61 8.88 -6.15 2.66
N HIS A 62 9.88 -6.32 1.79
CA HIS A 62 10.47 -7.62 1.47
C HIS A 62 11.12 -8.36 2.64
N ASP A 63 11.50 -7.63 3.69
CA ASP A 63 12.04 -8.15 4.94
C ASP A 63 10.93 -8.55 5.94
N GLY A 64 9.66 -8.52 5.52
CA GLY A 64 8.52 -8.86 6.36
C GLY A 64 8.11 -7.76 7.34
N GLN A 65 8.68 -6.56 7.23
CA GLN A 65 8.31 -5.42 8.08
C GLN A 65 7.10 -4.66 7.52
N PHE A 66 6.31 -4.08 8.42
CA PHE A 66 5.30 -3.11 8.03
C PHE A 66 5.88 -1.71 8.17
N SER A 67 6.05 -1.03 7.04
CA SER A 67 6.61 0.33 7.00
C SER A 67 5.56 1.43 7.25
N PHE A 68 4.27 1.11 7.05
CA PHE A 68 3.14 1.99 7.32
C PHE A 68 1.89 1.14 7.62
N GLN A 69 1.04 1.64 8.52
CA GLN A 69 -0.24 1.04 8.89
C GLN A 69 -1.27 2.17 8.98
N ASN A 70 -2.48 1.97 8.48
CA ASN A 70 -3.55 2.96 8.62
C ASN A 70 -4.14 2.96 10.03
N GLN A 71 -4.98 3.95 10.32
CA GLN A 71 -5.57 4.12 11.65
C GLN A 71 -6.45 2.93 12.07
N ALA A 72 -7.08 2.23 11.12
CA ALA A 72 -7.90 1.06 11.41
C ALA A 72 -7.09 -0.08 12.05
N VAL A 73 -5.82 -0.28 11.65
CA VAL A 73 -4.92 -1.24 12.30
C VAL A 73 -4.73 -0.93 13.78
N LEU A 74 -4.71 0.34 14.18
CA LEU A 74 -4.52 0.72 15.59
C LEU A 74 -5.75 0.43 16.44
N TYR A 75 -6.95 0.46 15.84
CA TYR A 75 -8.21 0.20 16.53
C TYR A 75 -8.54 -1.29 16.60
N ASP A 76 -8.17 -2.06 15.57
CA ASP A 76 -8.51 -3.48 15.43
C ASP A 76 -7.27 -4.41 15.47
N ALA A 77 -6.21 -3.94 16.15
CA ALA A 77 -4.85 -4.47 16.09
C ALA A 77 -4.70 -5.96 16.46
N ALA A 78 -5.67 -6.53 17.18
CA ALA A 78 -5.58 -7.88 17.74
C ALA A 78 -5.61 -8.99 16.66
N ASP A 79 -6.20 -8.71 15.50
CA ASP A 79 -6.41 -9.69 14.43
C ASP A 79 -5.76 -9.33 13.09
N PHE A 80 -5.32 -8.07 12.90
CA PHE A 80 -4.60 -7.66 11.68
C PHE A 80 -3.17 -8.22 11.57
N LEU A 81 -2.55 -8.59 12.70
CA LEU A 81 -1.10 -8.78 12.78
C LEU A 81 -0.72 -10.22 13.15
N LEU A 82 -0.38 -11.05 12.16
CA LEU A 82 0.34 -12.30 12.41
C LEU A 82 1.80 -12.16 11.99
N PRO A 83 2.76 -12.13 12.93
CA PRO A 83 4.19 -12.04 12.63
C PRO A 83 4.72 -13.21 11.79
N ILE A 84 4.15 -14.41 11.98
CA ILE A 84 4.66 -15.67 11.41
C ILE A 84 4.46 -15.74 9.89
N GLU A 85 3.37 -15.20 9.36
CA GLU A 85 2.98 -15.38 7.95
C GLU A 85 3.44 -14.23 7.04
N ARG A 86 4.07 -13.17 7.57
CA ARG A 86 4.41 -11.97 6.78
C ARG A 86 5.38 -12.28 5.63
N THR A 87 6.38 -13.11 5.90
CA THR A 87 7.34 -13.53 4.88
C THR A 87 6.65 -14.36 3.78
N GLU A 88 5.74 -15.26 4.16
CA GLU A 88 4.99 -16.09 3.22
C GLU A 88 4.04 -15.25 2.37
N ILE A 89 3.31 -14.31 2.99
CA ILE A 89 2.46 -13.33 2.30
C ILE A 89 3.29 -12.53 1.29
N PHE A 90 4.48 -12.04 1.68
CA PHE A 90 5.34 -11.31 0.77
C PHE A 90 5.80 -12.19 -0.39
N GLN A 91 6.26 -13.42 -0.11
CA GLN A 91 6.67 -14.38 -1.14
C GLN A 91 5.54 -14.70 -2.11
N TYR A 92 4.32 -14.95 -1.63
CA TYR A 92 3.15 -15.14 -2.48
C TYR A 92 2.89 -13.92 -3.34
N SER A 93 2.85 -12.72 -2.74
CA SER A 93 2.63 -11.47 -3.46
C SER A 93 3.71 -11.18 -4.51
N SER A 94 4.92 -11.72 -4.34
CA SER A 94 6.04 -11.54 -5.27
C SER A 94 5.83 -12.28 -6.60
N GLN A 95 4.92 -13.26 -6.64
CA GLN A 95 4.58 -14.03 -7.84
C GLN A 95 3.53 -13.35 -8.72
N LEU A 96 2.81 -12.36 -8.18
CA LEU A 96 1.76 -11.61 -8.90
C LEU A 96 2.36 -10.55 -9.83
N ASN A 97 1.57 -9.98 -10.75
CA ASN A 97 2.00 -8.80 -11.50
C ASN A 97 1.89 -7.53 -10.64
N LEU A 98 2.69 -6.50 -10.94
CA LEU A 98 2.59 -5.22 -10.24
C LEU A 98 1.21 -4.58 -10.46
N GLY A 99 0.58 -4.14 -9.37
CA GLY A 99 -0.76 -3.56 -9.37
C GLY A 99 -1.90 -4.57 -9.47
N GLU A 100 -1.60 -5.87 -9.62
CA GLU A 100 -2.61 -6.94 -9.58
C GLU A 100 -3.01 -7.24 -8.14
N SER A 101 -4.31 -7.32 -7.87
CA SER A 101 -4.81 -7.72 -6.55
C SER A 101 -5.08 -9.21 -6.47
N ALA A 102 -4.72 -9.84 -5.36
CA ALA A 102 -5.08 -11.22 -5.07
C ALA A 102 -5.57 -11.39 -3.62
N THR A 103 -6.48 -12.32 -3.40
CA THR A 103 -6.87 -12.75 -2.04
C THR A 103 -5.90 -13.81 -1.55
N TYR A 104 -5.48 -13.68 -0.29
CA TYR A 104 -4.69 -14.68 0.42
C TYR A 104 -5.41 -15.06 1.72
N THR A 105 -5.51 -16.36 1.97
CA THR A 105 -6.10 -16.89 3.19
C THR A 105 -5.02 -17.20 4.20
N VAL A 106 -5.00 -16.43 5.28
CA VAL A 106 -4.13 -16.56 6.43
C VAL A 106 -4.74 -17.63 7.36
N THR A 107 -4.02 -18.73 7.53
CA THR A 107 -4.50 -19.87 8.35
C THR A 107 -3.88 -19.76 9.72
N VAL A 108 -4.60 -19.13 10.64
CA VAL A 108 -4.10 -18.90 11.99
C VAL A 108 -4.04 -20.23 12.76
N THR A 109 -2.86 -20.65 13.22
CA THR A 109 -2.73 -21.81 14.11
C THR A 109 -3.53 -21.58 15.40
N GLY A 110 -4.52 -22.44 15.66
CA GLY A 110 -5.40 -22.40 16.85
C GLY A 110 -6.89 -22.42 16.49
N ASP A 111 -7.77 -22.04 17.43
CA ASP A 111 -9.23 -21.90 17.26
C ASP A 111 -9.64 -20.58 16.58
N ARG A 112 -8.69 -19.84 15.98
CA ARG A 112 -9.01 -18.56 15.34
C ARG A 112 -9.54 -18.79 13.92
N PRO A 113 -10.55 -18.02 13.49
CA PRO A 113 -11.06 -18.11 12.13
C PRO A 113 -9.97 -17.74 11.11
N ALA A 114 -10.02 -18.38 9.94
CA ALA A 114 -9.15 -18.03 8.82
C ALA A 114 -9.40 -16.57 8.42
N LEU A 115 -8.32 -15.80 8.29
CA LEU A 115 -8.39 -14.39 7.91
C LEU A 115 -8.16 -14.27 6.40
N GLN A 116 -9.00 -13.50 5.71
CA GLN A 116 -8.76 -13.17 4.30
C GLN A 116 -8.17 -11.77 4.19
N VAL A 117 -7.02 -11.70 3.53
CA VAL A 117 -6.37 -10.44 3.18
C VAL A 117 -6.29 -10.29 1.68
N GLN A 118 -6.31 -9.06 1.22
CA GLN A 118 -5.99 -8.67 -0.13
C GLN A 118 -4.55 -8.18 -0.20
N LEU A 119 -3.90 -8.53 -1.30
CA LEU A 119 -2.51 -8.22 -1.57
C LEU A 119 -2.39 -7.53 -2.91
N MET A 120 -1.63 -6.45 -2.97
CA MET A 120 -1.28 -5.79 -4.22
C MET A 120 0.21 -5.43 -4.19
N PRO A 121 1.07 -6.10 -4.97
CA PRO A 121 2.47 -5.73 -5.06
C PRO A 121 2.66 -4.45 -5.87
N LEU A 122 3.59 -3.62 -5.43
CA LEU A 122 3.89 -2.32 -5.98
C LEU A 122 5.40 -2.16 -6.13
N GLU A 123 5.80 -1.38 -7.12
CA GLU A 123 7.19 -0.94 -7.29
C GLU A 123 7.28 0.57 -7.12
N ILE A 124 7.98 0.99 -6.06
CA ILE A 124 8.11 2.40 -5.69
C ILE A 124 9.49 2.93 -6.09
N ASP A 125 10.55 2.25 -5.64
CA ASP A 125 11.95 2.57 -5.91
C ASP A 125 12.81 1.32 -5.71
N PRO A 126 13.91 1.14 -6.45
CA PRO A 126 14.89 0.09 -6.18
C PRO A 126 15.41 0.03 -4.73
N ARG A 127 15.43 1.16 -4.00
CA ARG A 127 15.86 1.25 -2.60
C ARG A 127 14.87 0.62 -1.62
N TYR A 128 13.58 0.75 -1.89
CA TYR A 128 12.52 0.10 -1.10
C TYR A 128 12.24 -1.31 -1.63
N GLY A 129 12.70 -1.58 -2.86
CA GLY A 129 12.38 -2.79 -3.59
C GLY A 129 10.89 -2.86 -3.93
N ARG A 130 10.46 -4.09 -4.18
CA ARG A 130 9.04 -4.42 -4.26
C ARG A 130 8.44 -4.35 -2.86
N VAL A 131 7.29 -3.69 -2.74
CA VAL A 131 6.48 -3.66 -1.52
C VAL A 131 5.11 -4.23 -1.84
N THR A 132 4.34 -4.58 -0.82
CA THR A 132 3.00 -5.12 -0.98
C THR A 132 2.03 -4.35 -0.12
N LEU A 133 1.01 -3.75 -0.74
CA LEU A 133 -0.13 -3.29 0.03
C LEU A 133 -0.92 -4.51 0.50
N VAL A 134 -1.18 -4.57 1.80
CA VAL A 134 -1.95 -5.62 2.45
C VAL A 134 -3.13 -4.98 3.14
N TRP A 135 -4.34 -5.48 2.92
CA TRP A 135 -5.52 -5.02 3.65
C TRP A 135 -6.47 -6.16 3.95
N GLN A 136 -7.15 -6.10 5.08
CA GLN A 136 -8.16 -7.09 5.42
C GLN A 136 -9.41 -6.90 4.57
N MET A 137 -10.03 -8.02 4.18
CA MET A 137 -11.40 -7.97 3.71
C MET A 137 -12.34 -8.04 4.90
N THR A 138 -13.24 -7.08 5.02
CA THR A 138 -14.37 -7.20 5.96
C THR A 138 -15.19 -8.41 5.53
N GLN A 139 -15.23 -9.47 6.35
CA GLN A 139 -16.28 -10.48 6.20
C GLN A 139 -17.60 -9.75 6.41
N THR A 140 -18.34 -9.51 5.32
CA THR A 140 -19.73 -9.12 5.45
C THR A 140 -20.41 -10.32 6.10
N ALA A 141 -20.69 -10.24 7.40
CA ALA A 141 -21.52 -11.21 8.07
C ALA A 141 -22.82 -11.28 7.26
N ALA A 142 -23.03 -12.39 6.56
CA ALA A 142 -24.30 -12.65 5.92
C ALA A 142 -25.35 -12.63 7.03
N ILE A 143 -26.19 -11.58 7.03
CA ILE A 143 -27.38 -11.54 7.86
C ILE A 143 -28.28 -12.62 7.25
N ALA A 144 -28.31 -13.79 7.91
CA ALA A 144 -29.24 -14.86 7.64
C ALA A 144 -30.63 -14.52 8.19
#